data_AF-A0A3C1C6A2-F1
#
_entry.id   AF-A0A3C1C6A2-F1
#
_cell.length_a   1.000
_cell.length_b   1.000
_cell.length_c   1.000
_cell.angle_alpha   90.00
_cell.angle_beta   90.00
_cell.angle_gamma   90.00
#
_symmetry.space_group_name_H-M   'P 1'
#
loop_
_entity.id
_entity.type
_entity.pdbx_description
1 polymer ?
#
loop_
_entity_poly.entity_id
_entity_poly.type
_entity_poly.pdbx_seq_one_letter_code
_entity_poly.pdbx_strand_id
1 'polypeptide(L)'
;MGYSDSGTTEPLAFRMRPRTLDEFVGQEHIVGQGRLLRRAIQKDQLSSVIFAGPPGTGKTTLARIIANTTKSHFITLNAVLSGVADIREAIDQAK
;
A
#
# COMPACT_ATOMS: atom_id res chain seq x y z
N MET A 1 -28.81 25.92 13.52
CA MET A 1 -28.47 25.88 12.09
C MET A 1 -27.23 25.00 11.93
N GLY A 2 -27.42 23.71 11.76
CA GLY A 2 -26.34 22.72 11.72
C GLY A 2 -25.86 22.49 10.29
N TYR A 3 -24.54 22.55 10.08
CA TYR A 3 -23.91 22.00 8.87
C TYR A 3 -23.45 20.57 9.20
N SER A 4 -24.22 19.60 8.71
CA SER A 4 -23.83 18.20 8.62
C SER A 4 -22.99 18.01 7.35
N ASP A 5 -21.67 18.16 7.46
CA ASP A 5 -20.72 17.73 6.41
C ASP A 5 -20.28 16.30 6.67
N SER A 6 -21.18 15.34 6.41
CA SER A 6 -20.88 13.91 6.45
C SER A 6 -20.51 13.45 5.04
N GLY A 7 -19.27 13.69 4.60
CA GLY A 7 -18.75 13.09 3.36
C GLY A 7 -17.47 13.65 2.72
N THR A 8 -16.92 14.78 3.19
CA THR A 8 -16.04 15.60 2.31
C THR A 8 -14.64 15.91 2.87
N THR A 9 -14.15 15.20 3.88
CA THR A 9 -12.92 15.59 4.59
C THR A 9 -11.63 14.91 4.10
N GLU A 10 -11.65 14.17 2.99
CA GLU A 10 -10.47 13.47 2.48
C GLU A 10 -9.94 14.08 1.16
N PRO A 11 -8.64 14.44 1.08
CA PRO A 11 -8.05 15.05 -0.11
C PRO A 11 -8.32 14.23 -1.37
N LEU A 12 -8.57 14.90 -2.50
CA LEU A 12 -8.87 14.24 -3.79
C LEU A 12 -7.82 13.19 -4.17
N ALA A 13 -6.54 13.47 -3.92
CA ALA A 13 -5.44 12.56 -4.18
C ALA A 13 -5.54 11.24 -3.39
N PHE A 14 -6.18 11.24 -2.22
CA PHE A 14 -6.41 10.04 -1.44
C PHE A 14 -7.64 9.28 -1.96
N ARG A 15 -8.71 9.99 -2.33
CA ARG A 15 -9.91 9.41 -2.93
C ARG A 15 -9.65 8.76 -4.29
N MET A 16 -8.74 9.32 -5.08
CA MET A 16 -8.34 8.82 -6.39
C MET A 16 -7.28 7.72 -6.34
N ARG A 17 -6.86 7.24 -5.16
CA ARG A 17 -5.88 6.16 -5.09
C ARG A 17 -6.49 4.85 -5.60
N PRO A 18 -5.80 4.17 -6.53
CA PRO A 18 -6.11 2.80 -6.92
C PRO A 18 -6.29 1.87 -5.72
N ARG A 19 -7.37 1.08 -5.74
CA ARG A 19 -7.70 0.07 -4.72
C ARG A 19 -7.27 -1.33 -5.12
N THR A 20 -7.20 -1.58 -6.43
CA THR A 20 -6.87 -2.88 -7.01
C THR A 20 -5.64 -2.78 -7.93
N LEU A 21 -5.02 -3.92 -8.22
CA LEU A 21 -3.91 -3.98 -9.18
C LEU A 21 -4.35 -3.60 -10.60
N ASP A 22 -5.63 -3.76 -10.93
CA ASP A 22 -6.18 -3.38 -12.23
C ASP A 22 -6.38 -1.87 -12.39
N GLU A 23 -6.57 -1.15 -11.28
CA GLU A 23 -6.63 0.32 -11.27
C GLU A 23 -5.23 0.98 -11.26
N PHE A 24 -4.15 0.20 -11.12
CA PHE A 24 -2.79 0.74 -11.03
C PHE A 24 -2.19 1.02 -12.42
N VAL A 25 -2.16 2.29 -12.80
CA VAL A 25 -1.73 2.74 -14.13
C VAL A 25 -0.22 3.08 -14.16
N GLY A 26 0.44 2.76 -15.29
CA GLY A 26 1.78 3.27 -15.64
C GLY A 26 2.96 2.32 -15.34
N GLN A 27 2.75 1.22 -14.64
CA GLN A 27 3.81 0.26 -14.27
C GLN A 27 3.51 -1.17 -14.77
N GLU A 28 2.90 -1.30 -15.96
CA GLU A 28 2.48 -2.59 -16.54
C GLU A 28 3.62 -3.60 -16.72
N HIS A 29 4.85 -3.14 -16.90
CA HIS A 29 6.02 -4.01 -16.99
C HIS A 29 6.31 -4.75 -15.68
N ILE A 30 5.86 -4.23 -14.53
CA ILE A 30 6.03 -4.83 -13.19
C ILE A 30 4.73 -5.46 -12.70
N VAL A 31 3.62 -4.75 -12.81
CA VAL A 31 2.30 -5.16 -12.26
C VAL A 31 1.29 -5.61 -13.31
N GLY A 32 1.67 -5.66 -14.58
CA GLY A 32 0.78 -6.09 -15.66
C GLY A 32 0.34 -7.55 -15.52
N GLN A 33 -0.69 -7.93 -16.26
CA GLN A 33 -1.20 -9.29 -16.25
C GLN A 33 -0.09 -10.30 -16.59
N GLY A 34 0.01 -11.36 -15.81
CA GLY A 34 1.02 -12.41 -16.00
C GLY A 34 2.41 -12.10 -15.45
N ARG A 35 2.68 -10.90 -14.94
CA ARG A 35 3.97 -10.57 -14.31
C ARG A 35 4.16 -11.28 -12.97
N LEU A 36 5.43 -11.54 -12.63
CA LEU A 36 5.83 -12.22 -11.40
C LEU A 36 5.25 -11.54 -10.15
N LEU A 37 5.39 -10.21 -10.06
CA LEU A 37 4.90 -9.47 -8.90
C LEU A 37 3.37 -9.58 -8.75
N ARG A 38 2.62 -9.37 -9.84
CA ARG A 38 1.15 -9.51 -9.82
C ARG A 38 0.71 -10.92 -9.43
N ARG A 39 1.37 -11.96 -9.96
CA ARG A 39 1.09 -13.36 -9.59
C ARG A 39 1.41 -13.66 -8.13
N ALA A 40 2.53 -13.16 -7.61
CA ALA A 40 2.92 -13.35 -6.21
C ALA A 40 1.92 -12.69 -5.25
N ILE A 41 1.47 -11.47 -5.57
CA ILE A 41 0.44 -10.77 -4.79
C ILE A 41 -0.90 -11.51 -4.84
N GLN A 42 -1.35 -11.91 -6.03
CA GLN A 42 -2.62 -12.65 -6.20
C GLN A 42 -2.62 -14.03 -5.54
N LYS A 43 -1.46 -14.67 -5.41
CA LYS A 43 -1.30 -15.97 -4.73
C LYS A 43 -1.00 -15.86 -3.24
N ASP A 44 -0.92 -14.65 -2.69
CA ASP A 44 -0.50 -14.42 -1.30
C ASP A 44 0.87 -15.03 -0.96
N GLN A 45 1.78 -15.05 -1.95
CA GLN A 45 3.12 -15.63 -1.86
C GLN A 45 4.21 -14.55 -1.90
N LEU A 46 3.85 -13.32 -1.53
CA LEU A 46 4.80 -12.21 -1.48
C LEU A 46 5.64 -12.34 -0.20
N SER A 47 6.96 -12.52 -0.35
CA SER A 47 7.91 -12.51 0.76
C SER A 47 8.41 -11.07 0.99
N SER A 48 9.72 -10.86 1.03
CA SER A 48 10.34 -9.56 1.26
C SER A 48 10.52 -8.79 -0.05
N VAL A 49 9.93 -7.60 -0.14
CA VAL A 49 10.02 -6.75 -1.34
C VAL A 49 10.36 -5.32 -0.95
N ILE A 50 11.26 -4.71 -1.71
CA ILE A 50 11.61 -3.29 -1.58
C ILE A 50 11.08 -2.55 -2.82
N PHE A 51 10.19 -1.59 -2.63
CA PHE A 51 9.75 -0.68 -3.69
C PHE A 51 10.62 0.56 -3.71
N ALA A 52 11.46 0.69 -4.74
CA ALA A 52 12.32 1.85 -4.97
C ALA A 52 11.92 2.57 -6.26
N GLY A 53 11.95 3.90 -6.27
CA GLY A 53 11.66 4.69 -7.46
C GLY A 53 11.42 6.17 -7.15
N PRO A 54 11.34 7.03 -8.18
CA PRO A 54 11.10 8.48 -8.05
C PRO A 54 9.82 8.84 -7.25
N PRO A 55 9.72 10.03 -6.63
CA PRO A 55 8.49 10.45 -5.97
C PRO A 55 7.30 10.45 -6.97
N GLY A 56 6.11 10.07 -6.51
CA GLY A 56 4.91 10.02 -7.35
C GLY A 56 4.70 8.75 -8.17
N THR A 57 5.65 7.80 -8.20
CA THR A 57 5.48 6.52 -8.96
C THR A 57 4.52 5.49 -8.34
N GLY A 58 3.79 5.86 -7.29
CA GLY A 58 2.75 5.00 -6.73
C GLY A 58 3.23 3.90 -5.78
N LYS A 59 4.48 3.92 -5.28
CA LYS A 59 5.00 2.90 -4.32
C LYS A 59 4.12 2.71 -3.08
N THR A 60 3.72 3.80 -2.44
CA THR A 60 2.83 3.77 -1.26
C THR A 60 1.44 3.24 -1.62
N THR A 61 0.94 3.59 -2.80
CA THR A 61 -0.32 3.06 -3.33
C THR A 61 -0.21 1.55 -3.57
N LEU A 62 0.88 1.09 -4.19
CA LEU A 62 1.12 -0.32 -4.48
C LEU A 62 1.23 -1.14 -3.19
N ALA A 63 1.96 -0.64 -2.19
CA ALA A 63 2.03 -1.28 -0.87
C ALA A 63 0.64 -1.44 -0.24
N ARG A 64 -0.24 -0.43 -0.38
CA ARG A 64 -1.62 -0.49 0.11
C ARG A 64 -2.50 -1.46 -0.67
N ILE A 65 -2.35 -1.52 -2.00
CA ILE A 65 -3.06 -2.51 -2.83
C ILE A 65 -2.66 -3.92 -2.41
N ILE A 66 -1.37 -4.15 -2.19
CA ILE A 66 -0.85 -5.44 -1.71
C ILE A 66 -1.50 -5.78 -0.37
N ALA A 67 -1.45 -4.87 0.59
CA ALA A 67 -2.08 -5.04 1.90
C ALA A 67 -3.57 -5.42 1.82
N ASN A 68 -4.32 -4.79 0.90
CA ASN A 68 -5.73 -5.10 0.69
C ASN A 68 -5.97 -6.44 -0.04
N THR A 69 -5.00 -6.92 -0.81
CA THR A 69 -5.13 -8.14 -1.61
C THR A 69 -4.65 -9.39 -0.86
N THR A 70 -3.63 -9.23 -0.01
CA THR A 70 -3.06 -10.28 0.84
C THR A 70 -3.91 -10.46 2.11
N LYS A 71 -3.98 -11.68 2.67
CA LYS A 71 -4.66 -11.92 3.96
C LYS A 71 -3.76 -11.64 5.17
N SER A 72 -2.57 -11.11 4.95
CA SER A 72 -1.54 -10.90 5.96
C SER A 72 -1.72 -9.58 6.72
N HIS A 73 -1.24 -9.55 7.97
CA HIS A 73 -1.18 -8.32 8.75
C HIS A 73 -0.19 -7.33 8.12
N PHE A 74 -0.69 -6.14 7.77
CA PHE A 74 0.11 -5.10 7.15
C PHE A 74 0.37 -3.95 8.12
N ILE A 75 1.66 -3.66 8.36
CA ILE A 75 2.11 -2.55 9.20
C ILE A 75 2.84 -1.55 8.31
N THR A 76 2.40 -0.29 8.32
CA THR A 76 3.10 0.80 7.62
C THR A 76 3.97 1.55 8.61
N LEU A 77 5.29 1.46 8.43
CA LEU A 77 6.25 2.24 9.22
C LEU A 77 6.80 3.38 8.36
N ASN A 78 6.89 4.59 8.93
CA ASN A 78 7.44 5.76 8.25
C ASN A 78 8.86 6.01 8.77
N ALA A 79 9.87 5.73 7.95
CA ALA A 79 11.28 5.83 8.35
C ALA A 79 11.73 7.21 8.88
N VAL A 80 10.99 8.30 8.64
CA VAL A 80 11.31 9.64 9.15
C VAL A 80 10.74 9.86 10.55
N LEU A 81 9.58 9.27 10.83
CA LEU A 81 8.85 9.44 12.10
C LEU A 81 9.06 8.26 13.05
N SER A 82 9.43 7.09 12.51
CA SER A 82 9.56 5.84 13.26
C SER A 82 10.98 5.66 13.80
N GLY A 83 11.07 5.49 15.12
CA GLY A 83 12.30 5.12 15.83
C GLY A 83 12.48 3.61 15.98
N VAL A 84 13.56 3.22 16.66
CA VAL A 84 13.85 1.80 16.97
C VAL A 84 12.76 1.18 17.86
N ALA A 85 12.10 1.99 18.69
CA ALA A 85 11.00 1.55 19.54
C ALA A 85 9.78 1.08 18.72
N ASP A 86 9.36 1.88 17.73
CA ASP A 86 8.19 1.56 16.89
C ASP A 86 8.41 0.29 16.05
N ILE A 87 9.66 0.07 15.60
CA ILE A 87 10.03 -1.16 14.87
C ILE A 87 9.92 -2.39 15.78
N ARG A 88 10.38 -2.28 17.03
CA ARG A 88 10.29 -3.39 18.01
C ARG A 88 8.84 -3.72 18.35
N GLU A 89 8.01 -2.71 18.57
CA GLU A 89 6.58 -2.92 18.82
C GLU A 89 5.88 -3.59 17.64
N ALA A 90 6.17 -3.16 16.41
CA ALA A 90 5.64 -3.79 15.20
C ALA A 90 6.05 -5.27 15.06
N ILE A 91 7.27 -5.62 15.48
CA ILE A 91 7.73 -7.01 15.51
C ILE A 91 7.00 -7.82 16.59
N ASP A 92 6.77 -7.26 17.77
CA ASP A 92 6.04 -7.94 18.84
C ASP A 92 4.56 -8.16 18.48
N GLN A 93 3.92 -7.24 17.74
CA GLN A 93 2.55 -7.42 17.24
C GLN A 93 2.45 -8.47 16.11
N ALA A 94 3.56 -8.81 15.46
CA ALA A 94 3.61 -9.80 14.37
C ALA A 94 3.93 -11.23 14.86
N LYS A 95 4.09 -11.41 16.18
CA LYS A 95 4.44 -12.66 16.84
C LYS A 95 3.20 -13.49 17.18
#